data_AF-A0A9E5NQF4-F1
#
_entry.id   AF-A0A9E5NQF4-F1
#
_cell.length_a   1.000
_cell.length_b   1.000
_cell.length_c   1.000
_cell.angle_alpha   90.00
_cell.angle_beta   90.00
_cell.angle_gamma   90.00
#
_symmetry.space_group_name_H-M   'P 1'
#
loop_
_entity.id
_entity.type
_entity.pdbx_description
1 polymer ?
#
loop_
_entity_poly.entity_id
_entity_poly.type
_entity_poly.pdbx_seq_one_letter_code
_entity_poly.pdbx_strand_id
1 'polypeptide(L)' 'SGTKEISQSVVDALGEGSAVLLQNHGLLTVGKSLREATIKAHQLEFAARLVVICRLLGGQPALIPDKLADFLK' A
#
# COMPACT_ATOMS: atom_id res chain seq x y z
N SER A 1 1.40 -14.60 15.29
CA SER A 1 0.26 -13.69 15.07
C SER A 1 -0.37 -14.07 13.75
N GLY A 2 -1.58 -14.61 13.75
CA GLY A 2 -2.21 -15.14 12.54
C GLY A 2 -3.54 -15.80 12.84
N THR A 3 -4.38 -15.12 13.60
CA THR A 3 -5.73 -15.62 13.87
C THR A 3 -6.60 -15.38 12.64
N LYS A 4 -7.67 -16.15 12.50
CA LYS A 4 -8.57 -16.06 11.34
C LYS A 4 -9.23 -14.69 11.25
N GLU A 5 -9.48 -14.06 12.40
CA GLU A 5 -10.05 -12.72 12.52
C GLU A 5 -9.09 -11.65 11.96
N ILE A 6 -7.79 -11.78 12.23
CA ILE A 6 -6.76 -10.90 11.65
C ILE A 6 -6.69 -11.12 10.14
N SER A 7 -6.65 -12.36 9.68
CA SER A 7 -6.63 -12.66 8.24
C SER A 7 -7.85 -12.09 7.51
N GLN A 8 -9.05 -12.18 8.12
CA GLN A 8 -10.25 -11.60 7.54
C GLN A 8 -10.15 -10.07 7.45
N SER A 9 -9.68 -9.41 8.51
CA SER A 9 -9.47 -7.95 8.50
C SER A 9 -8.48 -7.52 7.41
N VAL A 10 -7.45 -8.31 7.16
CA VAL A 10 -6.47 -8.06 6.09
C VAL A 10 -7.09 -8.22 4.70
N VAL A 11 -7.92 -9.25 4.49
CA VAL A 11 -8.65 -9.46 3.24
C VAL A 11 -9.65 -8.33 2.99
N ASP A 12 -10.40 -7.93 4.01
CA ASP A 12 -11.39 -6.86 3.92
C ASP A 12 -10.73 -5.51 3.61
N ALA A 13 -9.58 -5.22 4.24
CA ALA A 13 -8.82 -4.00 3.98
C ALA A 13 -8.12 -4.00 2.61
N LEU A 14 -7.75 -5.18 2.08
CA LEU A 14 -7.16 -5.30 0.76
C LEU A 14 -8.19 -4.98 -0.35
N GLY A 15 -9.41 -5.49 -0.23
CA GLY A 15 -10.47 -5.30 -1.22
C GLY A 15 -10.00 -5.65 -2.65
N GLU A 16 -10.26 -4.74 -3.60
CA GLU A 16 -9.78 -4.83 -4.98
C GLU A 16 -8.34 -4.30 -5.17
N GLY A 17 -7.72 -3.82 -4.09
CA GLY A 17 -6.34 -3.33 -4.09
C GLY A 17 -5.31 -4.45 -4.15
N SER A 18 -4.06 -4.08 -4.39
CA SER A 18 -2.95 -5.05 -4.44
C SER A 18 -1.98 -4.97 -3.26
N ALA A 19 -2.25 -4.11 -2.29
CA ALA A 19 -1.40 -3.90 -1.14
C ALA A 19 -2.16 -3.38 0.08
N VAL A 20 -1.71 -3.74 1.28
CA VAL A 20 -2.28 -3.28 2.55
C VAL A 20 -1.17 -2.99 3.55
N LEU A 21 -1.34 -1.93 4.35
CA LEU A 21 -0.48 -1.61 5.48
C LEU A 21 -1.03 -2.30 6.73
N LEU A 22 -0.16 -3.04 7.41
CA LEU A 22 -0.47 -3.77 8.63
C LEU A 22 0.12 -2.98 9.80
N GLN A 23 -0.75 -2.33 10.58
CA GLN A 23 -0.33 -1.53 11.72
C GLN A 23 0.57 -2.34 12.66
N ASN A 24 1.76 -1.82 12.95
CA ASN A 24 2.80 -2.45 13.78
C ASN A 24 3.37 -3.78 13.25
N HIS A 25 3.13 -4.14 11.98
CA HIS A 25 3.66 -5.38 11.40
C HIS A 25 4.44 -5.15 10.09
N GLY A 26 3.97 -4.25 9.23
CA GLY A 26 4.60 -3.96 7.95
C GLY A 26 3.58 -3.79 6.83
N LEU A 27 3.82 -4.44 5.70
CA LEU A 27 2.94 -4.42 4.54
C LEU A 27 2.74 -5.83 3.97
N LEU A 28 1.62 -6.02 3.28
CA LEU A 28 1.34 -7.22 2.49
C LEU A 28 0.94 -6.80 1.08
N THR A 29 1.43 -7.51 0.07
CA THR A 29 1.09 -7.27 -1.34
C THR A 29 0.73 -8.56 -2.06
N VAL A 30 -0.14 -8.45 -3.06
CA VAL A 30 -0.56 -9.56 -3.93
C VAL A 30 -0.28 -9.26 -5.40
N GLY A 31 -0.01 -10.31 -6.18
CA GLY A 31 0.23 -10.23 -7.61
C GLY A 31 0.08 -11.60 -8.27
N LYS A 32 -0.03 -11.62 -9.60
CA LYS A 32 -0.17 -12.85 -10.41
C LYS A 32 1.13 -13.67 -10.45
N SER A 33 2.23 -13.11 -9.96
CA SER A 33 3.51 -13.77 -9.80
C SER A 33 4.28 -13.19 -8.61
N LEU A 34 5.27 -13.93 -8.10
CA LEU A 34 6.19 -13.43 -7.08
C LEU A 34 6.88 -12.14 -7.54
N ARG A 35 7.28 -12.06 -8.81
CA ARG A 35 7.90 -10.85 -9.38
C ARG A 35 6.98 -9.64 -9.27
N GLU A 36 5.72 -9.80 -9.64
CA GLU A 36 4.74 -8.71 -9.57
C GLU A 36 4.48 -8.26 -8.12
N ALA A 37 4.28 -9.21 -7.21
CA ALA A 37 4.09 -8.91 -5.79
C ALA A 37 5.30 -8.15 -5.21
N THR A 38 6.53 -8.58 -5.54
CA THR A 38 7.76 -7.91 -5.09
C THR A 38 7.89 -6.49 -5.65
N ILE A 39 7.55 -6.28 -6.92
CA ILE A 39 7.57 -4.93 -7.52
C ILE A 39 6.60 -4.02 -6.80
N LYS A 40 5.36 -4.49 -6.55
CA LYS A 40 4.34 -3.74 -5.82
C LYS A 40 4.78 -3.41 -4.39
N ALA A 41 5.40 -4.36 -3.68
CA ALA A 41 5.95 -4.12 -2.35
C ALA A 41 7.01 -3.00 -2.36
N HIS A 42 7.93 -3.03 -3.33
CA HIS A 42 8.97 -2.02 -3.47
C HIS A 42 8.39 -0.63 -3.81
N GLN A 43 7.39 -0.57 -4.68
CA GLN A 43 6.69 0.67 -5.02
C GLN A 43 5.95 1.26 -3.81
N LEU A 44 5.24 0.43 -3.05
CA LEU A 44 4.56 0.86 -1.83
C LEU A 44 5.55 1.41 -0.79
N GLU A 45 6.65 0.71 -0.55
CA GLU A 45 7.69 1.15 0.37
C GLU A 45 8.29 2.49 -0.05
N PHE A 46 8.59 2.65 -1.34
CA PHE A 46 9.10 3.90 -1.88
C PHE A 46 8.11 5.06 -1.66
N ALA A 47 6.83 4.85 -1.98
CA ALA A 47 5.77 5.85 -1.77
C ALA A 47 5.58 6.19 -0.28
N ALA A 48 5.53 5.18 0.59
CA ALA A 48 5.41 5.37 2.03
C ALA A 48 6.57 6.22 2.58
N ARG A 49 7.80 5.93 2.16
CA ARG A 49 8.98 6.71 2.53
C ARG A 49 8.89 8.17 2.09
N LEU A 50 8.43 8.44 0.87
CA LEU A 50 8.23 9.81 0.39
C LEU A 50 7.17 10.56 1.22
N VAL A 51 6.05 9.91 1.54
CA VAL A 51 5.00 10.49 2.39
C VAL A 51 5.54 10.82 3.77
N VAL A 52 6.31 9.92 4.38
CA VAL A 52 6.95 10.14 5.69
C VAL A 52 7.91 11.32 5.63
N ILE A 53 8.83 11.36 4.66
CA ILE A 53 9.79 12.47 4.49
C ILE A 53 9.06 13.80 4.29
N CYS A 54 8.05 13.84 3.42
CA CYS A 54 7.26 15.05 3.17
C CYS A 54 6.62 15.58 4.46
N ARG A 55 6.00 14.70 5.25
CA ARG A 55 5.39 15.06 6.53
C ARG A 55 6.41 15.52 7.56
N LEU A 56 7.58 14.87 7.64
CA LEU A 56 8.66 15.28 8.54
C LEU A 56 9.19 16.69 8.24
N LEU A 57 9.13 17.11 6.97
CA LEU A 57 9.50 18.46 6.54
C LEU A 57 8.36 19.48 6.69
N GLY A 58 7.23 19.12 7.31
CA GLY A 58 6.07 19.98 7.49
C GLY A 58 5.18 20.13 6.24
N GLY A 59 5.44 19.34 5.19
CA GLY A 59 4.66 19.33 3.96
C GLY A 59 3.45 18.40 4.00
N GLN A 60 2.59 18.56 3.00
CA GLN A 60 1.51 17.62 2.69
C GLN A 60 1.68 17.12 1.25
N PRO A 61 1.78 15.80 1.02
CA PRO A 61 1.85 15.27 -0.33
C PRO A 61 0.61 15.68 -1.13
N ALA A 62 0.81 16.17 -2.35
CA ALA A 62 -0.30 16.50 -3.25
C ALA A 62 -1.10 15.24 -3.58
N LEU A 63 -2.42 15.36 -3.59
CA LEU A 63 -3.29 14.29 -4.06
C LEU A 63 -3.18 14.17 -5.59
N ILE A 64 -3.19 12.94 -6.08
CA ILE A 64 -3.28 12.68 -7.53
C ILE A 64 -4.69 13.09 -7.97
N PRO A 65 -4.84 13.98 -8.97
CA PRO A 65 -6.16 14.34 -9.48
C PRO A 65 -6.91 13.12 -10.01
N ASP A 66 -8.22 13.04 -9.78
CA ASP A 66 -9.04 11.86 -10.13
C ASP A 66 -8.88 11.43 -11.60
N LYS A 67 -8.84 12.39 -12.52
CA LYS A 67 -8.62 12.14 -13.96
C LYS A 67 -7.32 11.39 -14.25
N LEU A 68 -6.27 11.67 -13.48
CA LEU A 68 -4.99 10.99 -13.61
C LEU A 68 -5.00 9.65 -12.86
N ALA A 69 -5.69 9.58 -11.72
CA ALA A 69 -5.85 8.33 -10.97
C ALA A 69 -6.52 7.24 -11.81
N ASP A 70 -7.52 7.59 -12.63
CA ASP A 70 -8.18 6.64 -13.53
C ASP A 70 -7.28 6.13 -14.66
N PHE A 71 -6.30 6.92 -15.10
CA PHE A 71 -5.29 6.48 -16.08
C PHE A 71 -4.25 5.52 -15.48
N LEU A 72 -4.07 5.54 -14.16
CA LEU A 72 -3.08 4.74 -13.44
C LEU A 72 -3.61 3.38 -12.94
N LYS A 73 -4.92 3.15 -13.03
CA LYS A 73 -5.57 1.86 -12.72
C LYS A 73 -5.35 0.86 -13.84
#